data_AF-A0AAD9FHW5-F1
#
_entry.id   AF-A0AAD9FHW5-F1
#
_cell.length_a   1.000
_cell.length_b   1.000
_cell.length_c   1.000
_cell.angle_alpha   90.00
_cell.angle_beta   90.00
_cell.angle_gamma   90.00
#
_symmetry.space_group_name_H-M   'P 1'
#
loop_
_entity.id
_entity.type
_entity.pdbx_description
1 polymer ?
#
loop_
_entity_poly.entity_id
_entity_poly.type
_entity_poly.pdbx_seq_one_letter_code
_entity_poly.pdbx_strand_id
1 'polypeptide(L)'
;MDKLLPAEKAKVKVDFTKFYSTVISYIEKWFDLSTDNVMMKLRPIGLFETLRFSDLEEVAAALKLTDTLNMDKLYEEFCASQEEIETARQDPQKSTSEKWVSVFQKVGKANLTNLFQIVSFVLSVPGSNAFVERIFSLMANKWSSKKYPWKNK
;
A
#
# COMPACT_ATOMS: atom_id res chain seq x y z
N MET A 1 -24.36 -4.10 29.11
CA MET A 1 -24.29 -5.58 29.15
C MET A 1 -24.83 -6.16 30.47
N ASP A 2 -25.32 -5.35 31.41
CA ASP A 2 -25.66 -5.81 32.76
C ASP A 2 -27.04 -6.48 32.93
N LYS A 3 -27.84 -6.56 31.86
CA LYS A 3 -29.19 -7.17 31.90
C LYS A 3 -29.26 -8.63 31.43
N LEU A 4 -28.16 -9.21 30.97
CA LEU A 4 -28.14 -10.59 30.46
C LEU A 4 -27.78 -11.59 31.57
N LEU A 5 -28.48 -12.72 31.61
CA LEU A 5 -28.15 -13.83 32.49
C LEU A 5 -26.76 -14.41 32.13
N PRO A 6 -26.03 -15.02 33.08
CA PRO A 6 -24.68 -15.53 32.84
C PRO A 6 -24.56 -16.50 31.64
N ALA A 7 -25.57 -17.35 31.44
CA ALA A 7 -25.64 -18.28 30.32
C ALA A 7 -25.83 -17.59 28.97
N GLU A 8 -26.61 -16.51 28.93
CA GLU A 8 -26.83 -15.72 27.72
C GLU A 8 -25.58 -14.93 27.36
N LYS A 9 -24.86 -14.38 28.36
CA LYS A 9 -23.55 -13.73 28.16
C LYS A 9 -22.52 -14.71 27.59
N ALA A 10 -22.50 -15.95 28.08
CA ALA A 10 -21.60 -16.99 27.58
C ALA A 10 -21.91 -17.35 26.12
N LYS A 11 -23.20 -17.54 25.78
CA LYS A 11 -23.64 -17.81 24.41
C LYS A 11 -23.28 -16.68 23.46
N VAL A 12 -23.57 -15.44 23.83
CA VAL A 12 -23.23 -14.25 23.03
C VAL A 12 -21.72 -14.17 22.78
N LYS A 13 -20.89 -14.44 23.80
CA LYS A 13 -19.43 -14.48 23.64
C LYS A 13 -19.00 -15.53 22.62
N VAL A 14 -19.54 -16.75 22.69
CA VAL A 14 -19.24 -17.83 21.73
C VAL A 14 -19.64 -17.43 20.31
N ASP A 15 -20.84 -16.85 20.15
CA ASP A 15 -21.33 -16.42 18.84
C ASP A 15 -20.44 -15.32 18.23
N PHE A 16 -20.02 -14.33 19.03
CA PHE A 16 -19.06 -13.30 18.59
C PHE A 16 -17.70 -13.90 18.24
N THR A 17 -17.15 -14.80 19.07
CA THR A 17 -15.88 -15.46 18.78
C THR A 17 -15.96 -16.24 17.47
N LYS A 18 -17.06 -16.98 17.24
CA LYS A 18 -17.28 -17.71 15.99
C LYS A 18 -17.36 -16.77 14.79
N PHE A 19 -18.09 -15.66 14.91
CA PHE A 19 -18.15 -14.63 13.87
C PHE A 19 -16.75 -14.09 13.52
N TYR A 20 -16.00 -13.61 14.51
CA TYR A 20 -14.65 -13.08 14.26
C TYR A 20 -13.70 -14.14 13.67
N SER A 21 -13.74 -15.38 14.17
CA SER A 21 -12.92 -16.47 13.60
C SER A 21 -13.25 -16.75 12.13
N THR A 22 -14.52 -16.65 11.74
CA THR A 22 -14.97 -16.84 10.36
C THR A 22 -14.48 -15.69 9.48
N VAL A 23 -14.57 -14.45 9.98
CA VAL A 23 -14.06 -13.26 9.27
C VAL A 23 -12.55 -13.34 9.08
N ILE A 24 -11.80 -13.70 10.12
CA ILE A 24 -10.34 -13.88 10.04
C ILE A 24 -10.00 -14.95 9.02
N SER A 25 -10.61 -16.13 9.11
CA SER A 25 -10.38 -17.24 8.16
C SER A 25 -10.68 -16.83 6.72
N TYR A 26 -11.71 -16.01 6.51
CA TYR A 26 -12.04 -15.48 5.19
C TYR A 26 -10.97 -14.52 4.69
N ILE A 27 -10.49 -13.60 5.52
CA ILE A 27 -9.44 -12.65 5.14
C ILE A 27 -8.14 -13.39 4.82
N GLU A 28 -7.73 -14.33 5.67
CA GLU A 28 -6.52 -15.15 5.50
C GLU A 28 -6.56 -16.01 4.22
N LYS A 29 -7.75 -16.39 3.75
CA LYS A 29 -7.90 -17.09 2.47
C LYS A 29 -7.48 -16.24 1.26
N TRP A 30 -7.69 -14.93 1.33
CA TRP A 30 -7.47 -14.01 0.21
C TRP A 30 -6.20 -13.15 0.36
N PHE A 31 -5.72 -12.99 1.59
CA PHE A 31 -4.57 -12.16 1.92
C PHE A 31 -3.58 -12.94 2.76
N ASP A 32 -2.32 -12.90 2.33
CA ASP A 32 -1.21 -13.35 3.17
C ASP A 32 -0.98 -12.33 4.29
N LEU A 33 -1.40 -12.66 5.50
CA LEU A 33 -1.17 -11.83 6.69
C LEU A 33 0.16 -12.17 7.40
N SER A 34 1.00 -13.03 6.80
CA SER A 34 2.30 -13.36 7.34
C SER A 34 3.25 -12.16 7.27
N THR A 35 4.32 -12.23 8.07
CA THR A 35 5.38 -11.23 8.05
C THR A 35 6.23 -11.27 6.77
N ASP A 36 6.13 -12.34 5.97
CA ASP A 36 6.89 -12.50 4.70
C ASP A 36 6.11 -12.02 3.46
N ASN A 37 4.90 -11.49 3.65
CA ASN A 37 4.11 -10.89 2.58
C ASN A 37 4.90 -9.81 1.83
N VAL A 38 4.78 -9.78 0.49
CA VAL A 38 5.28 -8.72 -0.40
C VAL A 38 5.01 -7.31 0.14
N MET A 39 3.82 -7.03 0.68
CA MET A 39 3.47 -5.71 1.23
C MET A 39 4.38 -5.31 2.41
N MET A 40 4.83 -6.27 3.22
CA MET A 40 5.78 -6.01 4.30
C MET A 40 7.16 -5.65 3.73
N LYS A 41 7.55 -6.30 2.63
CA LYS A 41 8.80 -5.98 1.90
C LYS A 41 8.77 -4.59 1.28
N LEU A 42 7.60 -4.04 0.95
CA LEU A 42 7.45 -2.68 0.41
C LEU A 42 7.40 -1.57 1.48
N ARG A 43 7.17 -1.93 2.75
CA ARG A 43 7.04 -1.00 3.87
C ARG A 43 8.20 0.02 4.00
N PRO A 44 9.48 -0.33 3.74
CA PRO A 44 10.59 0.61 3.86
C PRO A 44 10.46 1.87 2.98
N ILE A 45 9.79 1.76 1.82
CA ILE A 45 9.49 2.91 0.94
C ILE A 45 8.60 3.95 1.65
N GLY A 46 7.88 3.56 2.71
CA GLY A 46 7.10 4.47 3.54
C GLY A 46 7.92 5.53 4.28
N LEU A 47 9.23 5.31 4.47
CA LEU A 47 10.12 6.17 5.26
C LEU A 47 9.59 6.42 6.68
N PHE A 48 9.10 5.35 7.33
CA PHE A 48 8.74 5.37 8.76
C PHE A 48 9.96 5.09 9.66
N GLU A 49 10.85 4.23 9.17
CA GLU A 49 12.11 3.83 9.79
C GLU A 49 13.26 4.22 8.84
N THR A 50 14.50 4.16 9.33
CA THR A 50 15.67 4.46 8.51
C THR A 50 15.77 3.44 7.37
N LEU A 51 15.80 3.94 6.14
CA LEU A 51 15.92 3.13 4.94
C LEU A 51 17.37 2.67 4.77
N ARG A 52 17.58 1.36 4.60
CA ARG A 52 18.89 0.76 4.29
C ARG A 52 18.91 0.28 2.84
N PHE A 53 20.10 0.14 2.28
CA PHE A 53 20.22 -0.40 0.92
C PHE A 53 19.67 -1.83 0.80
N SER A 54 19.87 -2.69 1.81
CA SER A 54 19.30 -4.03 1.85
C SER A 54 17.78 -4.04 1.70
N ASP A 55 17.11 -3.01 2.20
CA ASP A 55 15.66 -2.88 2.08
C ASP A 55 15.27 -2.62 0.61
N LEU A 56 16.08 -1.86 -0.15
CA LEU A 56 15.87 -1.63 -1.58
C LEU A 56 16.13 -2.90 -2.41
N GLU A 57 17.09 -3.73 -2.01
CA GLU A 57 17.34 -5.04 -2.63
C GLU A 57 16.13 -5.96 -2.46
N GLU A 58 15.58 -6.03 -1.24
CA GLU A 58 14.38 -6.81 -0.94
C GLU A 58 13.16 -6.31 -1.71
N VAL A 59 12.97 -4.98 -1.81
CA VAL A 59 11.90 -4.37 -2.60
C VAL A 59 12.04 -4.72 -4.08
N ALA A 60 13.25 -4.57 -4.65
CA ALA A 60 13.52 -4.88 -6.05
C ALA A 60 13.23 -6.37 -6.36
N ALA A 61 13.65 -7.28 -5.47
CA ALA A 61 13.37 -8.70 -5.59
C ALA A 61 11.87 -9.01 -5.49
N ALA A 62 11.17 -8.43 -4.51
CA ALA A 62 9.73 -8.62 -4.29
C ALA A 62 8.89 -8.14 -5.48
N LEU A 63 9.32 -7.06 -6.14
CA LEU A 63 8.67 -6.50 -7.33
C LEU A 63 9.16 -7.11 -8.65
N LYS A 64 10.13 -8.03 -8.61
CA LYS A 64 10.78 -8.62 -9.79
C LYS A 64 11.39 -7.57 -10.73
N LEU A 65 11.99 -6.53 -10.15
CA LEU A 65 12.63 -5.43 -10.87
C LEU A 65 14.15 -5.58 -10.99
N THR A 66 14.75 -6.62 -10.39
CA THR A 66 16.20 -6.87 -10.38
C THR A 66 16.82 -6.92 -11.77
N ASP A 67 16.10 -7.44 -12.77
CA ASP A 67 16.60 -7.51 -14.16
C ASP A 67 16.41 -6.20 -14.94
N THR A 68 15.60 -5.28 -14.42
CA THR A 68 15.30 -3.98 -15.05
C THR A 68 16.17 -2.86 -14.48
N LEU A 69 16.50 -2.96 -13.19
CA LEU A 69 17.29 -1.98 -12.46
C LEU A 69 18.77 -2.26 -12.64
N ASN A 70 19.57 -1.20 -12.69
CA ASN A 70 21.00 -1.32 -12.50
C ASN A 70 21.29 -1.22 -10.99
N MET A 71 21.57 -2.36 -10.35
CA MET A 71 21.77 -2.44 -8.89
C MET A 71 23.00 -1.67 -8.40
N ASP A 72 24.08 -1.66 -9.17
CA ASP A 72 25.29 -0.88 -8.82
C ASP A 72 24.98 0.63 -8.83
N LYS A 73 24.29 1.10 -9.87
CA LYS A 73 23.84 2.50 -9.93
C LYS A 73 22.81 2.81 -8.84
N LEU A 74 21.90 1.90 -8.53
CA LEU A 74 20.96 2.09 -7.42
C LEU A 74 21.69 2.30 -6.09
N TYR A 75 22.79 1.57 -5.85
CA TYR A 75 23.61 1.78 -4.67
C TYR A 75 24.25 3.17 -4.64
N GLU A 76 24.86 3.60 -5.76
CA GLU A 76 25.41 4.94 -5.89
C GLU A 76 24.35 6.03 -5.67
N GLU A 77 23.18 5.88 -6.29
CA GLU A 77 22.02 6.77 -6.14
C GLU A 77 21.56 6.85 -4.67
N PHE A 78 21.48 5.71 -3.98
CA PHE A 78 21.10 5.64 -2.57
C PHE A 78 22.12 6.36 -1.69
N CYS A 79 23.42 6.11 -1.88
CA CYS A 79 24.47 6.79 -1.13
C CYS A 79 24.45 8.30 -1.36
N ALA A 80 24.28 8.74 -2.61
CA ALA A 80 24.25 10.15 -2.97
C ALA A 80 23.02 10.91 -2.43
N SER A 81 21.92 10.20 -2.16
CA SER A 81 20.66 10.80 -1.68
C SER A 81 20.36 10.53 -0.21
N GLN A 82 21.24 9.84 0.52
CA GLN A 82 20.98 9.36 1.88
C GLN A 82 20.60 10.47 2.86
N GLU A 83 21.31 11.60 2.83
CA GLU A 83 21.02 12.76 3.69
C GLU A 83 19.64 13.36 3.41
N GLU A 84 19.25 13.43 2.13
CA GLU A 84 17.96 13.98 1.74
C GLU A 84 16.81 13.04 2.05
N ILE A 85 17.02 11.73 1.91
CA ILE A 85 16.08 10.70 2.35
C ILE A 85 15.84 10.80 3.86
N GLU A 86 16.92 10.92 4.64
CA GLU A 86 16.83 11.03 6.10
C GLU A 86 16.16 12.34 6.53
N THR A 87 16.46 13.44 5.85
CA THR A 87 15.79 14.73 6.08
C THR A 87 14.29 14.64 5.77
N ALA A 88 13.91 14.02 4.65
CA ALA A 88 12.51 13.84 4.29
C ALA A 88 11.77 12.90 5.26
N ARG A 89 12.46 11.87 5.77
CA ARG A 89 11.93 10.93 6.77
C ARG A 89 11.44 11.64 8.02
N GLN A 90 12.22 12.60 8.52
CA GLN A 90 12.00 13.30 9.78
C GLN A 90 10.83 14.30 9.74
N ASP A 91 10.25 14.59 8.59
CA ASP A 91 9.09 15.47 8.45
C ASP A 91 7.78 14.68 8.70
N PRO A 92 7.11 14.84 9.86
CA PRO A 92 5.90 14.08 10.16
C PRO A 92 4.65 14.61 9.45
N GLN A 93 4.72 15.82 8.84
CA GLN A 93 3.57 16.44 8.19
C GLN A 93 3.40 15.98 6.74
N LYS A 94 4.47 15.47 6.12
CA LYS A 94 4.44 15.00 4.74
C LYS A 94 3.99 13.56 4.64
N SER A 95 3.09 13.30 3.68
CA SER A 95 2.80 11.96 3.19
C SER A 95 4.05 11.31 2.57
N THR A 96 4.05 9.98 2.47
CA THR A 96 5.13 9.21 1.81
C THR A 96 5.44 9.74 0.40
N SER A 97 4.41 10.06 -0.40
CA SER A 97 4.60 10.64 -1.73
C SER A 97 5.29 12.00 -1.70
N GLU A 98 4.89 12.88 -0.78
CA GLU A 98 5.49 14.22 -0.66
C GLU A 98 6.94 14.16 -0.20
N LYS A 99 7.28 13.21 0.69
CA LYS A 99 8.66 12.94 1.09
C LYS A 99 9.53 12.60 -0.12
N TRP A 100 9.12 11.61 -0.90
CA TRP A 100 9.87 11.19 -2.09
C TRP A 100 9.95 12.28 -3.16
N VAL A 101 8.87 13.03 -3.39
CA VAL A 101 8.90 14.19 -4.29
C VAL A 101 9.97 15.18 -3.84
N SER A 102 10.07 15.47 -2.54
CA SER A 102 11.09 16.39 -2.02
C SER A 102 12.52 15.88 -2.25
N VAL A 103 12.77 14.58 -2.07
CA VAL A 103 14.07 13.95 -2.36
C VAL A 103 14.43 14.12 -3.84
N PHE A 104 13.51 13.76 -4.74
CA PHE A 104 13.76 13.85 -6.20
C PHE A 104 13.91 15.29 -6.70
N GLN A 105 13.26 16.26 -6.06
CA GLN A 105 13.41 17.67 -6.41
C GLN A 105 14.77 18.22 -5.97
N LYS A 106 15.26 17.84 -4.78
CA LYS A 106 16.53 18.34 -4.25
C LYS A 106 17.74 17.71 -4.91
N VAL A 107 17.74 16.38 -5.08
CA VAL A 107 18.87 15.65 -5.69
C VAL A 107 18.80 15.71 -7.22
N GLY A 108 17.58 15.87 -7.77
CA GLY A 108 17.31 15.84 -9.19
C GLY A 108 16.95 14.43 -9.67
N LYS A 109 15.74 14.28 -10.24
CA LYS A 109 15.22 12.99 -10.74
C LYS A 109 16.18 12.27 -11.70
N ALA A 110 16.88 13.00 -12.56
CA ALA A 110 17.83 12.41 -13.51
C ALA A 110 19.00 11.69 -12.81
N ASN A 111 19.34 12.11 -11.59
CA ASN A 111 20.41 11.53 -10.77
C ASN A 111 19.93 10.35 -9.92
N LEU A 112 18.62 10.04 -9.90
CA LEU A 112 18.01 9.01 -9.05
C LEU A 112 17.08 8.12 -9.87
N THR A 113 17.53 7.67 -11.04
CA THR A 113 16.65 7.02 -12.02
C THR A 113 16.16 5.65 -11.52
N ASN A 114 17.04 4.82 -10.96
CA ASN A 114 16.69 3.50 -10.46
C ASN A 114 15.82 3.60 -9.19
N LEU A 115 16.19 4.50 -8.27
CA LEU A 115 15.41 4.75 -7.06
C LEU A 115 14.02 5.31 -7.40
N PHE A 116 13.93 6.22 -8.37
CA PHE A 116 12.67 6.75 -8.88
C PHE A 116 11.79 5.65 -9.48
N GLN A 117 12.36 4.69 -10.20
CA GLN A 117 11.59 3.56 -10.76
C GLN A 117 10.97 2.71 -9.65
N ILE A 118 11.74 2.33 -8.62
CA ILE A 118 11.22 1.56 -7.47
C ILE A 118 10.07 2.33 -6.80
N VAL A 119 10.32 3.58 -6.41
CA VAL A 119 9.35 4.39 -5.67
C VAL A 119 8.09 4.62 -6.50
N SER A 120 8.24 4.95 -7.78
CA SER A 120 7.11 5.17 -8.68
C SER A 120 6.28 3.91 -8.87
N PHE A 121 6.93 2.75 -8.98
CA PHE A 121 6.22 1.49 -9.10
C PHE A 121 5.36 1.24 -7.86
N VAL A 122 5.96 1.31 -6.67
CA VAL A 122 5.26 1.08 -5.40
C VAL A 122 4.08 2.04 -5.22
N LEU A 123 4.29 3.33 -5.48
CA LEU A 123 3.25 4.35 -5.29
C LEU A 123 2.19 4.36 -6.41
N SER A 124 2.44 3.68 -7.54
CA SER A 124 1.46 3.54 -8.63
C SER A 124 0.44 2.43 -8.38
N VAL A 125 0.72 1.50 -7.47
CA VAL A 125 -0.20 0.41 -7.14
C VAL A 125 -1.27 0.95 -6.18
N PRO A 126 -2.55 1.04 -6.61
CA PRO A 126 -3.61 1.54 -5.73
C PRO A 126 -3.85 0.52 -4.60
N GLY A 127 -3.71 0.96 -3.35
CA GLY A 127 -3.97 0.12 -2.17
C GLY A 127 -5.46 -0.21 -1.93
N SER A 128 -6.36 0.27 -2.78
CA SER A 128 -7.79 0.01 -2.68
C SER A 128 -8.48 0.09 -4.04
N ASN A 129 -9.47 -0.76 -4.24
CA ASN A 129 -10.39 -0.70 -5.37
C ASN A 129 -11.44 0.44 -5.24
N ALA A 130 -11.51 1.14 -4.10
CA ALA A 130 -12.52 2.17 -3.83
C ALA A 130 -12.54 3.29 -4.88
N PHE A 131 -11.39 3.62 -5.48
CA PHE A 131 -11.32 4.56 -6.60
C PHE A 131 -12.10 4.04 -7.82
N VAL A 132 -11.89 2.77 -8.19
CA VAL A 132 -12.60 2.11 -9.29
C VAL A 132 -14.10 1.96 -8.95
N GLU A 133 -14.44 1.61 -7.71
CA GLU A 133 -15.83 1.51 -7.25
C GLU A 133 -16.56 2.86 -7.30
N ARG A 134 -15.88 3.97 -7.03
CA ARG A 134 -16.45 5.31 -7.19
C ARG A 134 -16.77 5.60 -8.66
N ILE A 135 -15.86 5.26 -9.59
CA ILE A 135 -16.11 5.39 -11.02
C ILE A 135 -17.28 4.51 -11.46
N PHE A 136 -17.36 3.26 -10.98
CA PHE A 136 -18.48 2.36 -11.24
C PHE A 136 -19.80 2.91 -10.70
N SER A 137 -19.80 3.48 -9.50
CA SER A 137 -20.99 4.11 -8.90
C SER A 137 -21.47 5.31 -9.73
N LEU A 138 -20.55 6.16 -10.21
CA LEU A 138 -20.88 7.27 -11.10
C LEU A 138 -21.45 6.80 -12.44
N MET A 139 -20.88 5.74 -13.01
CA MET A 139 -21.40 5.13 -14.24
C MET A 139 -22.77 4.49 -14.03
N ALA A 140 -22.96 3.76 -12.93
CA ALA A 140 -24.22 3.16 -12.55
C ALA A 140 -25.31 4.23 -12.46
N ASN A 141 -25.04 5.37 -11.78
CA ASN A 141 -26.01 6.48 -11.69
C ASN A 141 -26.44 7.03 -13.06
N LYS A 142 -25.54 7.07 -14.06
CA LYS A 142 -25.91 7.49 -15.43
C LYS A 142 -26.69 6.40 -16.17
N TRP A 143 -26.29 5.15 -16.02
CA TRP A 143 -26.84 3.99 -16.74
C TRP A 143 -28.18 3.48 -16.18
N SER A 144 -28.38 3.56 -14.86
CA SER A 144 -29.60 3.14 -14.16
C SER A 144 -30.66 4.23 -14.07
N SER A 145 -30.35 5.45 -14.54
CA SER A 145 -31.39 6.46 -14.72
C SER A 145 -32.43 5.91 -15.72
N LYS A 146 -33.68 5.76 -15.27
CA LYS A 146 -34.86 5.40 -16.09
C LYS A 146 -35.14 6.36 -17.27
N LYS A 147 -34.19 7.24 -17.59
CA LYS A 147 -34.32 8.39 -18.48
C LYS A 147 -33.93 8.10 -19.94
N TYR A 148 -33.41 6.89 -20.24
CA TYR A 148 -32.99 6.49 -21.59
C TYR A 148 -33.79 5.28 -22.09
N PRO A 149 -34.93 5.49 -22.78
CA PRO A 149 -35.89 4.43 -23.14
C PRO A 149 -35.47 3.54 -24.33
N TRP A 150 -34.27 3.68 -24.89
CA TRP A 150 -33.85 2.93 -26.07
C TRP A 150 -33.19 1.57 -25.79
N LYS A 151 -33.19 1.10 -24.53
CA LYS A 151 -32.71 -0.25 -24.19
C LYS A 151 -33.75 -1.36 -24.32
N ASN A 152 -34.96 -1.02 -24.74
CA ASN A 152 -35.97 -2.00 -25.15
C ASN A 152 -36.20 -1.86 -26.66
N LYS A 153 -35.26 -2.36 -27.47
CA LYS A 153 -35.48 -2.76 -28.85
C LYS A 153 -34.70 -4.04 -29.11
#